data_AF-A0A401YZ92-F1
#
_entry.id   AF-A0A401YZ92-F1
#
_cell.length_a   1.000
_cell.length_b   1.000
_cell.length_c   1.000
_cell.angle_alpha   90.00
_cell.angle_beta   90.00
_cell.angle_gamma   90.00
#
_symmetry.space_group_name_H-M   'P 1'
#
loop_
_entity.id
_entity.type
_entity.pdbx_description
1 polymer ?
#
loop_
_entity_poly.entity_id
_entity_poly.type
_entity_poly.pdbx_seq_one_letter_code
_entity_poly.pdbx_strand_id
1 'polypeptide(L)'
;MLTSADDFPIHQTPEPVATPATSDRNAYDRYWFNGYDRDGGFYFAASHGLYPNRFVADAHFTIGIDGVQHSLHASRRAPLDRFDLTVGPFGIEVRTPLKVLRLYVEPNEHGLGCDLTFTARAAAIEEERTTTRNGHHVIMDSTRLTQLGVWSGTITLPGGRVLEIDPATTLGTRDRSWGVRPVGEREEGAPKPFNPILWLWTPIHWADEVSLWASFERADGRMYHVDGKRVAATPLGAAPDPAAVPLPEDEPAFAELTPRRHALTWVPGTRRIQGGEFHMTDENGEPFAYRIEPIGARGLLAGLGYLHPEWGHGVWQGELKIGYESWELDKVDPLRFDRQHQQQVIRVTELTGAGRVGVGVVEQLFFGPHVPYGFKEILDGYAG
;
A
#
# COMPACT_ATOMS: atom_id res chain seq x y z
N MET A 1 12.33 9.13 27.74
CA MET A 1 13.19 7.92 27.87
C MET A 1 14.02 7.83 26.61
N LEU A 2 15.33 7.63 26.71
CA LEU A 2 16.24 7.56 25.56
C LEU A 2 16.18 6.16 24.90
N THR A 3 16.51 6.10 23.62
CA THR A 3 16.60 4.92 22.75
C THR A 3 17.96 4.91 22.06
N SER A 4 18.34 3.80 21.44
CA SER A 4 19.62 3.74 20.70
C SER A 4 19.68 4.73 19.52
N ALA A 5 18.53 5.17 19.02
CA ALA A 5 18.42 6.18 17.98
C ALA A 5 18.89 7.57 18.44
N ASP A 6 18.87 7.85 19.74
CA ASP A 6 19.26 9.15 20.32
C ASP A 6 20.78 9.41 20.29
N ASP A 7 21.61 8.41 19.98
CA ASP A 7 23.05 8.58 19.76
C ASP A 7 23.37 9.17 18.37
N PHE A 8 22.39 9.19 17.45
CA PHE A 8 22.55 9.69 16.09
C PHE A 8 21.96 11.11 15.94
N PRO A 9 22.48 11.94 15.01
CA PRO A 9 22.01 13.30 14.80
C PRO A 9 20.69 13.34 14.00
N ILE A 10 19.61 12.82 14.58
CA ILE A 10 18.32 12.61 13.89
C ILE A 10 17.12 13.31 14.55
N HIS A 11 17.30 13.96 15.71
CA HIS A 11 16.24 14.68 16.41
C HIS A 11 15.69 15.85 15.60
N GLN A 12 14.36 15.91 15.45
CA GLN A 12 13.65 17.02 14.80
C GLN A 12 13.03 18.00 15.81
N THR A 13 13.04 17.64 17.10
CA THR A 13 12.49 18.42 18.22
C THR A 13 13.46 18.32 19.40
N PRO A 14 13.30 19.11 20.48
CA PRO A 14 14.16 18.97 21.67
C PRO A 14 13.88 17.71 22.50
N GLU A 15 12.88 16.91 22.15
CA GLU A 15 12.53 15.65 22.81
C GLU A 15 13.34 14.46 22.26
N PRO A 16 13.53 13.38 23.05
CA PRO A 16 14.09 12.12 22.55
C PRO A 16 13.35 11.57 21.34
N VAL A 17 14.02 10.77 20.50
CA VAL A 17 13.46 10.17 19.27
C VAL A 17 12.20 9.33 19.53
N ALA A 18 12.09 8.76 20.73
CA ALA A 18 10.89 8.04 21.16
C ALA A 18 9.64 8.94 21.28
N THR A 19 9.76 10.25 21.40
CA THR A 19 8.63 11.17 21.60
C THR A 19 8.21 11.79 20.27
N PRO A 20 6.98 11.53 19.77
CA PRO A 20 6.49 12.18 18.56
C PRO A 20 6.36 13.70 18.75
N ALA A 21 6.56 14.45 17.66
CA ALA A 21 6.40 15.91 17.64
C ALA A 21 4.95 16.39 17.88
N THR A 22 3.98 15.49 17.78
CA THR A 22 2.55 15.77 18.00
C THR A 22 2.00 14.87 19.10
N SER A 23 1.09 15.40 19.92
CA SER A 23 0.32 14.63 20.89
C SER A 23 -0.93 13.98 20.29
N ASP A 24 -1.17 14.15 18.98
CA ASP A 24 -2.30 13.52 18.32
C ASP A 24 -2.21 12.00 18.48
N ARG A 25 -3.27 11.41 19.06
CA ARG A 25 -3.35 9.96 19.30
C ARG A 25 -3.19 9.13 18.02
N ASN A 26 -3.43 9.73 16.85
CA ASN A 26 -3.39 9.08 15.56
C ASN A 26 -2.02 9.24 14.85
N ALA A 27 -1.00 9.73 15.56
CA ALA A 27 0.38 9.74 15.08
C ALA A 27 0.86 8.31 14.75
N TYR A 28 1.46 8.13 13.58
CA TYR A 28 1.86 6.82 13.10
C TYR A 28 3.12 6.86 12.22
N ASP A 29 3.79 5.72 12.20
CA ASP A 29 4.80 5.30 11.22
C ASP A 29 4.38 3.94 10.68
N ARG A 30 4.34 3.75 9.36
CA ARG A 30 3.89 2.46 8.81
C ARG A 30 4.68 2.05 7.58
N TYR A 31 5.10 0.79 7.59
CA TYR A 31 5.57 0.09 6.40
C TYR A 31 4.40 -0.63 5.74
N TRP A 32 4.35 -0.58 4.42
CA TRP A 32 3.41 -1.33 3.60
C TRP A 32 4.15 -1.93 2.40
N PHE A 33 3.78 -3.13 2.02
CA PHE A 33 4.38 -3.85 0.90
C PHE A 33 3.31 -4.61 0.14
N ASN A 34 3.46 -4.71 -1.18
CA ASN A 34 2.90 -5.81 -1.95
C ASN A 34 3.97 -6.52 -2.76
N GLY A 35 3.64 -7.73 -3.17
CA GLY A 35 4.34 -8.46 -4.20
C GLY A 35 3.37 -9.35 -4.96
N TYR A 36 3.68 -9.61 -6.22
CA TYR A 36 2.79 -10.37 -7.10
C TYR A 36 3.59 -11.03 -8.21
N ASP A 37 3.08 -12.18 -8.63
CA ASP A 37 3.55 -12.82 -9.84
C ASP A 37 3.17 -11.97 -11.06
N ARG A 38 4.13 -11.74 -11.97
CA ARG A 38 3.95 -10.91 -13.16
C ARG A 38 2.84 -11.39 -14.10
N ASP A 39 2.49 -12.66 -14.02
CA ASP A 39 1.46 -13.29 -14.84
C ASP A 39 0.12 -13.43 -14.10
N GLY A 40 0.05 -12.95 -12.85
CA GLY A 40 -1.18 -12.92 -12.06
C GLY A 40 -1.49 -14.21 -11.30
N GLY A 41 -0.51 -15.09 -11.06
CA GLY A 41 -0.69 -16.33 -10.33
C GLY A 41 -0.93 -16.17 -8.83
N PHE A 42 -0.35 -15.13 -8.20
CA PHE A 42 -0.59 -14.80 -6.80
C PHE A 42 -0.41 -13.31 -6.53
N TYR A 43 -0.94 -12.87 -5.40
CA TYR A 43 -0.71 -11.56 -4.80
C TYR A 43 -0.44 -11.75 -3.31
N PHE A 44 0.58 -11.11 -2.77
CA PHE A 44 0.76 -10.98 -1.32
C PHE A 44 0.97 -9.54 -0.93
N ALA A 45 0.72 -9.26 0.34
CA ALA A 45 1.04 -7.98 0.92
C ALA A 45 1.40 -8.12 2.39
N ALA A 46 2.11 -7.14 2.90
CA ALA A 46 2.52 -7.10 4.29
C ALA A 46 2.52 -5.68 4.82
N SER A 47 2.45 -5.57 6.13
CA SER A 47 2.56 -4.29 6.80
C SER A 47 3.03 -4.39 8.23
N HIS A 48 3.61 -3.28 8.68
CA HIS A 48 3.98 -3.07 10.07
C HIS A 48 3.67 -1.63 10.45
N GLY A 49 2.77 -1.42 11.42
CA GLY A 49 2.40 -0.12 11.96
C GLY A 49 2.98 0.11 13.35
N LEU A 50 3.45 1.32 13.60
CA LEU A 50 3.83 1.82 14.93
C LEU A 50 2.98 3.05 15.24
N TYR A 51 2.30 3.02 16.38
CA TYR A 51 1.40 4.07 16.85
C TYR A 51 1.83 4.55 18.23
N PRO A 52 2.86 5.41 18.33
CA PRO A 52 3.51 5.73 19.59
C PRO A 52 2.56 6.27 20.66
N ASN A 53 1.67 7.21 20.29
CA ASN A 53 0.73 7.84 21.21
C ASN A 53 -0.42 6.91 21.64
N ARG A 54 -0.53 5.73 21.02
CA ARG A 54 -1.46 4.66 21.41
C ARG A 54 -0.78 3.53 22.17
N PHE A 55 0.56 3.51 22.19
CA PHE A 55 1.35 2.40 22.69
C PHE A 55 1.04 1.08 21.97
N VAL A 56 0.68 1.13 20.68
CA VAL A 56 0.34 -0.05 19.86
C VAL A 56 1.34 -0.20 18.70
N ALA A 57 1.77 -1.43 18.44
CA ALA A 57 2.35 -1.83 17.16
C ALA A 57 1.52 -2.98 16.59
N ASP A 58 1.29 -2.98 15.28
CA ASP A 58 0.61 -4.07 14.57
C ASP A 58 1.40 -4.53 13.35
N ALA A 59 1.12 -5.76 12.94
CA ALA A 59 1.67 -6.32 11.73
C ALA A 59 0.67 -7.26 11.07
N HIS A 60 0.74 -7.31 9.75
CA HIS A 60 -0.14 -8.16 8.95
C HIS A 60 0.63 -8.73 7.76
N PHE A 61 0.28 -9.95 7.37
CA PHE A 61 0.76 -10.59 6.15
C PHE A 61 -0.41 -11.33 5.52
N THR A 62 -0.61 -11.11 4.23
CA THR A 62 -1.68 -11.75 3.47
C THR A 62 -1.16 -12.29 2.16
N ILE A 63 -1.70 -13.43 1.72
CA ILE A 63 -1.47 -13.97 0.38
C ILE A 63 -2.78 -14.47 -0.22
N GLY A 64 -3.11 -13.95 -1.40
CA GLY A 64 -4.14 -14.43 -2.30
C GLY A 64 -3.53 -15.35 -3.35
N ILE A 65 -3.90 -16.63 -3.33
CA ILE A 65 -3.45 -17.66 -4.27
C ILE A 65 -4.55 -18.71 -4.42
N ASP A 66 -4.72 -19.26 -5.62
CA ASP A 66 -5.70 -20.32 -5.91
C ASP A 66 -7.15 -19.96 -5.47
N GLY A 67 -7.52 -18.68 -5.57
CA GLY A 67 -8.85 -18.17 -5.21
C GLY A 67 -9.09 -17.95 -3.71
N VAL A 68 -8.10 -18.23 -2.86
CA VAL A 68 -8.19 -18.06 -1.40
C VAL A 68 -7.19 -17.01 -0.95
N GLN A 69 -7.65 -16.09 -0.11
CA GLN A 69 -6.80 -15.18 0.63
C GLN A 69 -6.60 -15.69 2.05
N HIS A 70 -5.34 -15.88 2.46
CA HIS A 70 -4.95 -16.19 3.82
C HIS A 70 -4.33 -14.94 4.45
N SER A 71 -4.74 -14.58 5.66
CA SER A 71 -4.25 -13.40 6.36
C SER A 71 -3.85 -13.77 7.79
N LEU A 72 -2.66 -13.34 8.19
CA LEU A 72 -2.17 -13.43 9.56
C LEU A 72 -2.01 -12.01 10.09
N HIS A 73 -2.40 -11.81 11.34
CA HIS A 73 -2.41 -10.53 12.03
C HIS A 73 -1.68 -10.68 13.36
N ALA A 74 -1.01 -9.62 13.79
CA ALA A 74 -0.53 -9.48 15.15
C ALA A 74 -0.67 -8.04 15.63
N SER A 75 -0.85 -7.89 16.94
CA SER A 75 -0.83 -6.60 17.64
C SER A 75 -0.12 -6.80 18.97
N ARG A 76 0.68 -5.82 19.39
CA ARG A 76 1.42 -5.82 20.64
C ARG A 76 1.54 -4.42 21.23
N ARG A 77 2.07 -4.35 22.46
CA ARG A 77 2.54 -3.08 23.02
C ARG A 77 3.69 -2.52 22.19
N ALA A 78 3.58 -1.27 21.76
CA ALA A 78 4.63 -0.60 21.00
C ALA A 78 5.95 -0.61 21.78
N PRO A 79 7.07 -0.95 21.14
CA PRO A 79 8.38 -0.81 21.77
C PRO A 79 8.73 0.66 21.97
N LEU A 80 9.61 0.92 22.94
CA LEU A 80 10.19 2.25 23.12
C LEU A 80 11.22 2.55 22.02
N ASP A 81 12.14 1.61 21.78
CA ASP A 81 13.17 1.75 20.74
C ASP A 81 12.54 1.64 19.35
N ARG A 82 12.84 2.61 18.48
CA ARG A 82 12.28 2.74 17.14
C ARG A 82 12.91 1.81 16.12
N PHE A 83 14.02 1.14 16.47
CA PHE A 83 14.61 0.10 15.64
C PHE A 83 13.99 -1.30 15.83
N ASP A 84 13.20 -1.51 16.90
CA ASP A 84 12.46 -2.75 17.07
C ASP A 84 11.23 -2.77 16.14
N LEU A 85 11.38 -3.45 15.00
CA LEU A 85 10.34 -3.63 13.98
C LEU A 85 9.71 -5.02 14.02
N THR A 86 9.63 -5.62 15.21
CA THR A 86 8.95 -6.91 15.41
C THR A 86 7.51 -6.73 15.88
N VAL A 87 6.63 -7.70 15.65
CA VAL A 87 5.31 -7.82 16.28
C VAL A 87 4.96 -9.30 16.34
N GLY A 88 5.15 -9.96 17.48
CA GLY A 88 4.97 -11.42 17.53
C GLY A 88 5.91 -12.13 16.55
N PRO A 89 5.42 -13.01 15.64
CA PRO A 89 6.27 -13.72 14.69
C PRO A 89 6.71 -12.84 13.50
N PHE A 90 6.21 -11.61 13.38
CA PHE A 90 6.50 -10.72 12.28
C PHE A 90 7.78 -9.92 12.53
N GLY A 91 8.55 -9.67 11.49
CA GLY A 91 9.64 -8.69 11.55
C GLY A 91 10.04 -8.10 10.21
N ILE A 92 10.63 -6.90 10.29
CA ILE A 92 11.26 -6.21 9.17
C ILE A 92 12.72 -5.90 9.53
N GLU A 93 13.64 -6.17 8.62
CA GLU A 93 15.03 -5.72 8.72
C GLU A 93 15.35 -4.76 7.56
N VAL A 94 15.75 -3.54 7.90
CA VAL A 94 16.30 -2.60 6.91
C VAL A 94 17.78 -2.94 6.71
N ARG A 95 18.07 -3.84 5.76
CA ARG A 95 19.44 -4.32 5.46
C ARG A 95 20.29 -3.21 4.85
N THR A 96 19.72 -2.44 3.94
CA THR A 96 20.32 -1.24 3.36
C THR A 96 19.21 -0.21 3.14
N PRO A 97 19.24 0.96 3.82
CA PRO A 97 18.20 1.97 3.70
C PRO A 97 17.85 2.28 2.25
N LEU A 98 16.55 2.32 1.95
CA LEU A 98 16.00 2.58 0.61
C LEU A 98 16.46 1.63 -0.51
N LYS A 99 17.09 0.49 -0.18
CA LYS A 99 17.68 -0.41 -1.19
C LYS A 99 17.27 -1.86 -0.98
N VAL A 100 17.49 -2.40 0.23
CA VAL A 100 17.25 -3.81 0.55
C VAL A 100 16.56 -3.94 1.90
N LEU A 101 15.44 -4.66 1.93
CA LEU A 101 14.71 -4.97 3.16
C LEU A 101 14.40 -6.47 3.22
N ARG A 102 14.43 -7.04 4.41
CA ARG A 102 13.90 -8.38 4.68
C ARG A 102 12.56 -8.23 5.41
N LEU A 103 11.57 -9.00 4.98
CA LEU A 103 10.29 -9.19 5.64
C LEU A 103 10.20 -10.66 6.01
N TYR A 104 9.85 -10.97 7.25
CA TYR A 104 9.66 -12.36 7.67
C TYR A 104 8.46 -12.53 8.59
N VAL A 105 7.92 -13.74 8.55
CA VAL A 105 6.94 -14.27 9.49
C VAL A 105 7.45 -15.64 9.94
N GLU A 106 7.86 -15.72 11.21
CA GLU A 106 8.37 -16.94 11.82
C GLU A 106 7.31 -18.06 11.87
N PRO A 107 7.74 -19.34 11.99
CA PRO A 107 6.84 -20.46 12.20
C PRO A 107 5.86 -20.21 13.35
N ASN A 108 4.57 -20.45 13.10
CA ASN A 108 3.49 -20.21 14.04
C ASN A 108 2.40 -21.29 13.88
N GLU A 109 1.43 -21.29 14.80
CA GLU A 109 0.38 -22.32 14.87
C GLU A 109 -0.55 -22.37 13.66
N HIS A 110 -0.61 -21.31 12.86
CA HIS A 110 -1.49 -21.21 11.68
C HIS A 110 -0.81 -21.67 10.38
N GLY A 111 0.51 -21.88 10.41
CA GLY A 111 1.27 -22.39 9.26
C GLY A 111 1.44 -21.40 8.10
N LEU A 112 0.99 -20.15 8.22
CA LEU A 112 1.30 -19.08 7.27
C LEU A 112 2.60 -18.39 7.69
N GLY A 113 3.60 -18.37 6.83
CA GLY A 113 4.91 -17.78 7.11
C GLY A 113 5.62 -17.27 5.86
N CYS A 114 6.68 -16.50 6.02
CA CYS A 114 7.51 -16.05 4.90
C CYS A 114 8.93 -15.65 5.34
N ASP A 115 9.85 -15.68 4.40
CA ASP A 115 11.16 -15.05 4.50
C ASP A 115 11.48 -14.45 3.13
N LEU A 116 11.29 -13.15 3.02
CA LEU A 116 11.27 -12.42 1.75
C LEU A 116 12.26 -11.27 1.77
N THR A 117 13.06 -11.15 0.72
CA THR A 117 13.93 -10.02 0.50
C THR A 117 13.38 -9.15 -0.62
N PHE A 118 13.10 -7.89 -0.31
CA PHE A 118 12.83 -6.83 -1.28
C PHE A 118 14.14 -6.22 -1.74
N THR A 119 14.32 -6.10 -3.05
CA THR A 119 15.41 -5.33 -3.66
C THR A 119 14.81 -4.25 -4.56
N ALA A 120 15.14 -3.00 -4.26
CA ALA A 120 14.68 -1.86 -5.04
C ALA A 120 15.23 -1.93 -6.48
N ARG A 121 14.36 -1.61 -7.45
CA ARG A 121 14.73 -1.44 -8.87
C ARG A 121 14.84 0.02 -9.28
N ALA A 122 14.20 0.90 -8.51
CA ALA A 122 14.09 2.32 -8.77
C ALA A 122 14.37 3.09 -7.47
N ALA A 123 14.77 4.36 -7.62
CA ALA A 123 14.82 5.28 -6.50
C ALA A 123 13.43 5.39 -5.83
N ALA A 124 13.42 5.70 -4.53
CA ALA A 124 12.17 5.97 -3.83
C ALA A 124 11.56 7.29 -4.35
N ILE A 125 10.26 7.26 -4.61
CA ILE A 125 9.45 8.42 -4.96
C ILE A 125 8.93 8.99 -3.64
N GLU A 126 9.34 10.20 -3.27
CA GLU A 126 8.61 10.96 -2.25
C GLU A 126 7.34 11.51 -2.88
N GLU A 127 6.19 11.12 -2.35
CA GLU A 127 4.90 11.58 -2.84
C GLU A 127 4.48 12.86 -2.12
N GLU A 128 3.60 13.62 -2.77
CA GLU A 128 3.06 14.87 -2.24
C GLU A 128 2.42 14.67 -0.86
N ARG A 129 2.70 15.61 0.06
CA ARG A 129 2.09 15.59 1.40
C ARG A 129 0.57 15.67 1.28
N THR A 130 -0.11 14.69 1.88
CA THR A 130 -1.57 14.63 1.87
C THR A 130 -2.13 15.25 3.14
N THR A 131 -2.80 16.39 3.02
CA THR A 131 -3.57 17.00 4.12
C THR A 131 -5.07 16.98 3.78
N THR A 132 -5.86 16.22 4.55
CA THR A 132 -7.33 16.17 4.41
C THR A 132 -8.01 16.64 5.70
N ARG A 133 -9.10 17.38 5.54
CA ARG A 133 -9.92 17.92 6.64
C ARG A 133 -11.37 17.45 6.54
N ASN A 134 -12.03 17.33 7.70
CA ASN A 134 -13.48 17.28 7.81
C ASN A 134 -13.94 18.50 8.62
N GLY A 135 -14.46 19.53 7.93
CA GLY A 135 -14.66 20.85 8.52
C GLY A 135 -13.33 21.48 8.93
N HIS A 136 -13.21 21.91 10.19
CA HIS A 136 -12.00 22.52 10.75
C HIS A 136 -10.97 21.49 11.25
N HIS A 137 -11.36 20.21 11.39
CA HIS A 137 -10.51 19.16 11.94
C HIS A 137 -9.70 18.47 10.85
N VAL A 138 -8.38 18.42 11.01
CA VAL A 138 -7.47 17.63 10.18
C VAL A 138 -7.69 16.16 10.51
N ILE A 139 -8.08 15.37 9.51
CA ILE A 139 -8.27 13.92 9.66
C ILE A 139 -7.07 13.13 9.16
N MET A 140 -6.29 13.70 8.25
CA MET A 140 -5.08 13.11 7.71
C MET A 140 -4.11 14.22 7.38
N ASP A 141 -2.85 14.03 7.75
CA ASP A 141 -1.73 14.87 7.43
C ASP A 141 -0.48 13.99 7.42
N SER A 142 -0.13 13.49 6.24
CA SER A 142 0.90 12.47 6.11
C SER A 142 1.72 12.65 4.84
N THR A 143 3.00 12.28 4.96
CA THR A 143 3.91 12.09 3.83
C THR A 143 4.08 10.59 3.62
N ARG A 144 4.39 10.21 2.39
CA ARG A 144 4.67 8.83 2.03
C ARG A 144 5.76 8.74 0.98
N LEU A 145 6.40 7.59 0.92
CA LEU A 145 7.26 7.21 -0.19
C LEU A 145 6.71 5.97 -0.86
N THR A 146 6.81 5.91 -2.19
CA THR A 146 6.54 4.73 -3.01
C THR A 146 7.83 4.27 -3.66
N GLN A 147 8.13 2.97 -3.62
CA GLN A 147 9.33 2.41 -4.23
C GLN A 147 9.05 1.05 -4.86
N LEU A 148 9.40 0.90 -6.12
CA LEU A 148 9.17 -0.33 -6.87
C LEU A 148 10.44 -1.21 -6.89
N GLY A 149 10.25 -2.52 -6.80
CA GLY A 149 11.33 -3.49 -6.72
C GLY A 149 10.90 -4.91 -7.08
N VAL A 150 11.72 -5.87 -6.66
CA VAL A 150 11.49 -7.31 -6.86
C VAL A 150 11.63 -8.04 -5.55
N TRP A 151 11.01 -9.22 -5.49
CA TRP A 151 11.02 -10.09 -4.31
C TRP A 151 11.77 -11.39 -4.59
N SER A 152 12.49 -11.86 -3.57
CA SER A 152 13.06 -13.22 -3.55
C SER A 152 12.83 -13.88 -2.20
N GLY A 153 12.83 -15.21 -2.14
CA GLY A 153 12.72 -15.97 -0.90
C GLY A 153 11.58 -16.97 -0.93
N THR A 154 10.87 -17.16 0.19
CA THR A 154 9.82 -18.19 0.29
C THR A 154 8.58 -17.71 1.03
N ILE A 155 7.43 -18.28 0.69
CA ILE A 155 6.16 -18.15 1.42
C ILE A 155 5.67 -19.55 1.77
N THR A 156 5.43 -19.80 3.04
CA THR A 156 4.80 -21.04 3.52
C THR A 156 3.30 -20.82 3.67
N LEU A 157 2.49 -21.63 3.01
CA LEU A 157 1.04 -21.61 3.09
C LEU A 157 0.54 -22.53 4.21
N PRO A 158 -0.67 -22.27 4.75
CA PRO A 158 -1.37 -23.22 5.58
C PRO A 158 -1.42 -24.61 4.93
N GLY A 159 -1.10 -25.65 5.69
CA GLY A 159 -0.96 -27.01 5.18
C GLY A 159 0.45 -27.38 4.68
N GLY A 160 1.42 -26.44 4.73
CA GLY A 160 2.84 -26.72 4.56
C GLY A 160 3.37 -26.63 3.12
N ARG A 161 2.54 -26.20 2.15
CA ARG A 161 3.04 -25.90 0.80
C ARG A 161 3.97 -24.69 0.86
N VAL A 162 5.17 -24.83 0.33
CA VAL A 162 6.14 -23.74 0.19
C VAL A 162 6.11 -23.22 -1.25
N LEU A 163 6.00 -21.91 -1.39
CA LEU A 163 6.11 -21.18 -2.66
C LEU A 163 7.49 -20.54 -2.72
N GLU A 164 8.25 -20.86 -3.77
CA GLU A 164 9.48 -20.16 -4.10
C GLU A 164 9.16 -18.84 -4.78
N ILE A 165 9.82 -17.77 -4.33
CA ILE A 165 9.65 -16.42 -4.84
C ILE A 165 10.91 -16.05 -5.64
N ASP A 166 10.74 -15.92 -6.95
CA ASP A 166 11.80 -15.61 -7.90
C ASP A 166 11.79 -14.11 -8.25
N PRO A 167 12.91 -13.38 -8.08
CA PRO A 167 12.99 -11.96 -8.42
C PRO A 167 12.85 -11.65 -9.92
N ALA A 168 12.99 -12.65 -10.81
CA ALA A 168 12.74 -12.49 -12.24
C ALA A 168 11.25 -12.38 -12.58
N THR A 169 10.37 -12.91 -11.73
CA THR A 169 8.91 -13.00 -11.98
C THR A 169 8.07 -12.30 -10.91
N THR A 170 8.60 -12.13 -9.70
CA THR A 170 7.86 -11.53 -8.58
C THR A 170 8.23 -10.06 -8.42
N LEU A 171 7.32 -9.21 -8.90
CA LEU A 171 7.42 -7.76 -8.82
C LEU A 171 6.72 -7.27 -7.55
N GLY A 172 6.96 -6.02 -7.17
CA GLY A 172 6.28 -5.47 -6.02
C GLY A 172 6.57 -3.99 -5.78
N THR A 173 5.77 -3.45 -4.87
CA THR A 173 5.84 -2.06 -4.46
C THR A 173 5.89 -1.99 -2.95
N ARG A 174 6.80 -1.15 -2.47
CA ARG A 174 6.95 -0.75 -1.09
C ARG A 174 6.38 0.64 -0.93
N ASP A 175 5.59 0.83 0.11
CA ASP A 175 5.19 2.12 0.65
C ASP A 175 5.74 2.29 2.07
N ARG A 176 6.07 3.52 2.43
CA ARG A 176 6.23 3.91 3.83
C ARG A 176 5.55 5.26 4.03
N SER A 177 4.67 5.33 5.00
CA SER A 177 3.94 6.55 5.33
C SER A 177 4.07 6.89 6.81
N TRP A 178 4.09 8.20 7.11
CA TRP A 178 4.21 8.72 8.46
C TRP A 178 3.46 10.04 8.61
N GLY A 179 3.09 10.39 9.84
CA GLY A 179 2.34 11.59 10.17
C GLY A 179 1.09 11.27 10.99
N VAL A 180 -0.05 11.83 10.62
CA VAL A 180 -1.36 11.61 11.29
C VAL A 180 -2.36 11.08 10.28
N ARG A 181 -3.09 10.01 10.62
CA ARG A 181 -4.17 9.47 9.78
C ARG A 181 -5.26 8.82 10.66
N PRO A 182 -6.51 8.65 10.22
CA PRO A 182 -7.55 8.10 11.08
C PRO A 182 -7.29 6.59 11.34
N VAL A 183 -6.82 6.25 12.54
CA VAL A 183 -6.55 4.88 13.02
C VAL A 183 -7.13 4.63 14.40
N GLY A 184 -7.13 3.37 14.81
CA GLY A 184 -7.63 2.90 16.09
C GLY A 184 -9.14 2.97 16.21
N GLU A 185 -9.61 3.01 17.46
CA GLU A 185 -11.02 3.04 17.81
C GLU A 185 -11.68 4.32 17.33
N ARG A 186 -12.99 4.27 17.05
CA ARG A 186 -13.75 5.46 16.68
C ARG A 186 -13.65 6.55 17.76
N GLU A 187 -13.42 7.78 17.33
CA GLU A 187 -13.47 8.96 18.21
C GLU A 187 -14.90 9.26 18.66
N GLU A 188 -15.06 9.57 19.94
CA GLU A 188 -16.32 10.07 20.50
C GLU A 188 -16.61 11.51 20.01
N GLY A 189 -17.90 11.87 19.97
CA GLY A 189 -18.36 13.19 19.56
C GLY A 189 -19.54 13.13 18.58
N ALA A 190 -19.96 14.30 18.10
CA ALA A 190 -21.04 14.41 17.12
C ALA A 190 -20.64 13.72 15.79
N PRO A 191 -21.60 13.09 15.08
CA PRO A 191 -21.35 12.53 13.75
C PRO A 191 -20.76 13.59 12.81
N LYS A 192 -19.61 13.25 12.21
CA LYS A 192 -18.98 14.07 11.17
C LYS A 192 -19.66 13.75 9.82
N PRO A 193 -19.83 14.72 8.90
CA PRO A 193 -20.33 14.44 7.55
C PRO A 193 -19.50 13.35 6.86
N PHE A 194 -20.17 12.43 6.19
CA PHE A 194 -19.51 11.45 5.33
C PHE A 194 -19.03 12.14 4.05
N ASN A 195 -17.74 11.99 3.75
CA ASN A 195 -17.14 12.50 2.53
C ASN A 195 -16.91 11.33 1.57
N PRO A 196 -17.61 11.30 0.41
CA PRO A 196 -17.34 10.32 -0.63
C PRO A 196 -15.88 10.38 -1.07
N ILE A 197 -15.33 9.21 -1.35
CA ILE A 197 -13.91 9.02 -1.64
C ILE A 197 -13.75 7.94 -2.68
N LEU A 198 -13.05 8.27 -3.76
CA LEU A 198 -12.40 7.28 -4.62
C LEU A 198 -10.90 7.55 -4.52
N TRP A 199 -10.20 6.59 -3.92
CA TRP A 199 -8.75 6.51 -3.90
C TRP A 199 -8.31 5.57 -5.00
N LEU A 200 -7.34 5.99 -5.81
CA LEU A 200 -6.67 5.17 -6.81
C LEU A 200 -5.17 5.25 -6.59
N TRP A 201 -4.50 4.10 -6.63
CA TRP A 201 -3.03 4.03 -6.60
C TRP A 201 -2.54 2.94 -7.55
N THR A 202 -1.72 3.33 -8.54
CA THR A 202 -1.29 2.46 -9.64
C THR A 202 0.22 2.56 -9.91
N PRO A 203 1.07 1.97 -9.07
CA PRO A 203 2.47 1.74 -9.37
C PRO A 203 2.61 0.68 -10.47
N ILE A 204 3.40 0.98 -11.49
CA ILE A 204 3.54 0.16 -12.70
C ILE A 204 5.02 -0.04 -12.99
N HIS A 205 5.40 -1.29 -13.23
CA HIS A 205 6.68 -1.66 -13.79
C HIS A 205 6.60 -1.68 -15.32
N TRP A 206 7.48 -0.91 -15.95
CA TRP A 206 7.80 -1.01 -17.37
C TRP A 206 9.12 -1.76 -17.56
N ALA A 207 9.55 -1.90 -18.81
CA ALA A 207 10.77 -2.62 -19.16
C ALA A 207 11.99 -2.05 -18.43
N ASP A 208 12.16 -0.73 -18.41
CA ASP A 208 13.34 0.00 -17.96
C ASP A 208 13.00 1.22 -17.08
N GLU A 209 11.74 1.38 -16.72
CA GLU A 209 11.26 2.43 -15.83
C GLU A 209 10.09 1.95 -14.98
N VAL A 210 9.69 2.78 -14.03
CA VAL A 210 8.46 2.62 -13.26
C VAL A 210 7.65 3.90 -13.34
N SER A 211 6.33 3.79 -13.29
CA SER A 211 5.45 4.95 -13.19
C SER A 211 4.47 4.80 -12.05
N LEU A 212 3.96 5.92 -11.56
CA LEU A 212 2.99 5.99 -10.50
C LEU A 212 1.85 6.92 -10.93
N TRP A 213 0.63 6.53 -10.59
CA TRP A 213 -0.49 7.45 -10.42
C TRP A 213 -1.08 7.23 -9.03
N ALA A 214 -1.39 8.32 -8.34
CA ALA A 214 -2.19 8.33 -7.13
C ALA A 214 -3.24 9.44 -7.22
N SER A 215 -4.47 9.19 -6.80
CA SER A 215 -5.49 10.24 -6.72
C SER A 215 -6.51 9.99 -5.63
N PHE A 216 -6.90 11.05 -4.93
CA PHE A 216 -8.13 11.07 -4.15
C PHE A 216 -9.18 11.95 -4.81
N GLU A 217 -10.40 11.44 -4.90
CA GLU A 217 -11.53 12.09 -5.58
C GLU A 217 -12.74 12.32 -4.69
N ARG A 218 -13.51 13.34 -5.04
CA ARG A 218 -14.83 13.66 -4.49
C ARG A 218 -15.94 13.00 -5.31
N ALA A 219 -17.17 13.10 -4.84
CA ALA A 219 -18.35 12.57 -5.52
C ALA A 219 -18.58 13.14 -6.93
N ASP A 220 -18.11 14.35 -7.23
CA ASP A 220 -18.21 14.96 -8.56
C ASP A 220 -17.09 14.51 -9.52
N GLY A 221 -16.18 13.64 -9.06
CA GLY A 221 -15.00 13.20 -9.82
C GLY A 221 -13.80 14.15 -9.74
N ARG A 222 -13.89 15.26 -9.00
CA ARG A 222 -12.76 16.16 -8.85
C ARG A 222 -11.67 15.51 -8.00
N MET A 223 -10.49 15.33 -8.60
CA MET A 223 -9.27 14.93 -7.91
C MET A 223 -8.78 16.11 -7.06
N TYR A 224 -8.71 15.94 -5.73
CA TYR A 224 -8.28 16.97 -4.79
C TYR A 224 -6.88 16.73 -4.23
N HIS A 225 -6.33 15.54 -4.49
CA HIS A 225 -4.94 15.19 -4.28
C HIS A 225 -4.54 14.28 -5.43
N VAL A 226 -3.38 14.53 -6.02
CA VAL A 226 -2.84 13.77 -7.14
C VAL A 226 -1.34 13.61 -6.95
N ASP A 227 -0.82 12.46 -7.36
CA ASP A 227 0.60 12.21 -7.51
C ASP A 227 0.80 11.46 -8.83
N GLY A 228 1.79 11.87 -9.61
CA GLY A 228 2.13 11.18 -10.85
C GLY A 228 3.60 11.35 -11.13
N LYS A 229 4.33 10.25 -11.26
CA LYS A 229 5.79 10.26 -11.35
C LYS A 229 6.26 9.12 -12.25
N ARG A 230 7.41 9.30 -12.89
CA ARG A 230 8.14 8.22 -13.56
C ARG A 230 9.60 8.22 -13.13
N VAL A 231 10.19 7.04 -13.01
CA VAL A 231 11.55 6.84 -12.51
C VAL A 231 12.24 5.78 -13.36
N ALA A 232 13.47 6.07 -13.82
CA ALA A 232 14.32 5.07 -14.45
C ALA A 232 14.59 3.90 -13.49
N ALA A 233 14.56 2.68 -14.01
CA ALA A 233 14.68 1.48 -13.20
C ALA A 233 15.67 0.50 -13.81
N THR A 234 16.26 -0.38 -12.99
CA THR A 234 16.96 -1.56 -13.50
C THR A 234 16.01 -2.33 -14.45
N PRO A 235 16.44 -2.75 -15.64
CA PRO A 235 15.57 -3.46 -16.57
C PRO A 235 14.89 -4.72 -15.98
N LEU A 236 13.65 -5.00 -16.38
CA LEU A 236 12.94 -6.22 -15.99
C LEU A 236 13.73 -7.47 -16.43
N GLY A 237 13.84 -8.45 -15.52
CA GLY A 237 14.61 -9.67 -15.74
C GLY A 237 16.11 -9.55 -15.46
N ALA A 238 16.64 -8.33 -15.26
CA ALA A 238 17.97 -8.14 -14.71
C ALA A 238 17.91 -8.08 -13.17
N ALA A 239 18.91 -8.68 -12.51
CA ALA A 239 19.07 -8.57 -11.07
C ALA A 239 19.40 -7.10 -10.71
N PRO A 240 18.65 -6.44 -9.82
CA PRO A 240 18.99 -5.08 -9.40
C PRO A 240 20.27 -5.10 -8.56
N ASP A 241 21.21 -4.19 -8.87
CA ASP A 241 22.36 -3.92 -8.03
C ASP A 241 21.97 -2.84 -6.99
N PRO A 242 21.89 -3.17 -5.69
CA PRO A 242 21.57 -2.19 -4.65
C PRO A 242 22.52 -0.99 -4.65
N ALA A 243 23.78 -1.15 -5.05
CA ALA A 243 24.73 -0.04 -5.10
C ALA A 243 24.35 0.99 -6.18
N ALA A 244 23.74 0.54 -7.28
CA ALA A 244 23.32 1.37 -8.41
C ALA A 244 21.97 2.06 -8.21
N VAL A 245 21.17 1.65 -7.22
CA VAL A 245 19.90 2.32 -6.88
C VAL A 245 20.21 3.74 -6.36
N PRO A 246 19.74 4.81 -7.05
CA PRO A 246 20.00 6.18 -6.62
C PRO A 246 19.34 6.50 -5.28
N LEU A 247 20.01 7.30 -4.46
CA LEU A 247 19.42 7.95 -3.30
C LEU A 247 18.94 9.34 -3.71
N PRO A 248 17.77 9.81 -3.23
CA PRO A 248 17.21 11.11 -3.61
C PRO A 248 17.89 12.26 -2.84
N GLU A 249 19.21 12.42 -2.97
CA GLU A 249 20.00 13.36 -2.15
C GLU A 249 20.24 14.73 -2.82
N ASP A 250 20.25 14.82 -4.16
CA ASP A 250 20.70 16.05 -4.86
C ASP A 250 19.77 16.59 -5.98
N GLU A 251 18.85 15.79 -6.54
CA GLU A 251 17.82 16.17 -7.53
C GLU A 251 16.68 15.13 -7.45
N PRO A 252 15.41 15.44 -7.82
CA PRO A 252 14.37 14.43 -7.81
C PRO A 252 14.77 13.29 -8.75
N ALA A 253 14.86 12.07 -8.20
CA ALA A 253 15.16 10.88 -8.98
C ALA A 253 13.98 10.45 -9.89
N PHE A 254 13.02 11.35 -10.13
CA PHE A 254 11.79 11.15 -10.86
C PHE A 254 11.52 12.33 -11.80
N ALA A 255 10.79 12.05 -12.87
CA ALA A 255 10.13 13.08 -13.67
C ALA A 255 8.64 13.15 -13.32
N GLU A 256 8.10 14.37 -13.33
CA GLU A 256 6.70 14.64 -13.04
C GLU A 256 5.76 14.14 -14.14
N LEU A 257 4.65 13.55 -13.72
CA LEU A 257 3.49 13.27 -14.54
C LEU A 257 2.29 13.90 -13.86
N THR A 258 1.47 14.65 -14.60
CA THR A 258 0.26 15.26 -14.04
C THR A 258 -0.96 14.39 -14.38
N PRO A 259 -1.60 13.73 -13.40
CA PRO A 259 -2.93 13.11 -13.55
C PRO A 259 -3.95 14.07 -14.15
N ARG A 260 -4.60 13.68 -15.26
CA ARG A 260 -5.62 14.50 -15.95
C ARG A 260 -7.02 13.90 -15.84
N ARG A 261 -7.17 12.62 -16.16
CA ARG A 261 -8.43 11.87 -16.06
C ARG A 261 -8.20 10.37 -16.09
N HIS A 262 -9.20 9.61 -15.65
CA HIS A 262 -9.34 8.19 -15.95
C HIS A 262 -10.71 7.90 -16.57
N ALA A 263 -10.79 6.78 -17.27
CA ALA A 263 -12.00 6.24 -17.88
C ALA A 263 -12.08 4.75 -17.53
N LEU A 264 -12.49 4.49 -16.29
CA LEU A 264 -12.61 3.16 -15.70
C LEU A 264 -13.97 2.55 -16.02
N THR A 265 -13.96 1.22 -16.10
CA THR A 265 -15.14 0.37 -16.17
C THR A 265 -15.21 -0.47 -14.92
N TRP A 266 -16.41 -0.93 -14.57
CA TRP A 266 -16.68 -1.56 -13.29
C TRP A 266 -17.41 -2.89 -13.49
N VAL A 267 -17.10 -3.87 -12.64
CA VAL A 267 -17.80 -5.15 -12.64
C VAL A 267 -19.23 -4.94 -12.17
N PRO A 268 -20.27 -5.29 -12.97
CA PRO A 268 -21.67 -5.08 -12.60
C PRO A 268 -22.04 -5.64 -11.24
N GLY A 269 -22.88 -4.93 -10.50
CA GLY A 269 -23.31 -5.31 -9.15
C GLY A 269 -22.22 -5.14 -8.07
N THR A 270 -21.06 -4.58 -8.42
CA THR A 270 -19.95 -4.36 -7.48
C THR A 270 -19.39 -2.95 -7.60
N ARG A 271 -18.38 -2.63 -6.78
CA ARG A 271 -17.54 -1.44 -6.91
C ARG A 271 -16.13 -1.79 -7.40
N ARG A 272 -15.91 -2.96 -8.01
CA ARG A 272 -14.59 -3.40 -8.44
C ARG A 272 -14.30 -2.93 -9.87
N ILE A 273 -13.12 -2.35 -10.08
CA ILE A 273 -12.62 -1.96 -11.40
C ILE A 273 -12.52 -3.21 -12.28
N GLN A 274 -13.13 -3.16 -13.46
CA GLN A 274 -13.02 -4.19 -14.50
C GLN A 274 -11.84 -3.93 -15.44
N GLY A 275 -11.45 -2.66 -15.60
CA GLY A 275 -10.38 -2.20 -16.48
C GLY A 275 -10.60 -0.73 -16.83
N GLY A 276 -9.82 -0.21 -17.77
CA GLY A 276 -10.02 1.15 -18.27
C GLY A 276 -8.71 1.87 -18.55
N GLU A 277 -8.76 3.19 -18.64
CA GLU A 277 -7.63 4.00 -19.07
C GLU A 277 -7.29 5.10 -18.06
N PHE A 278 -6.01 5.43 -17.97
CA PHE A 278 -5.48 6.56 -17.23
C PHE A 278 -4.76 7.50 -18.20
N HIS A 279 -4.95 8.80 -18.01
CA HIS A 279 -4.43 9.84 -18.90
C HIS A 279 -3.70 10.90 -18.07
N MET A 280 -2.38 11.02 -18.27
CA MET A 280 -1.48 11.99 -17.66
C MET A 280 -0.84 12.87 -18.74
N THR A 281 -0.14 13.92 -18.31
CA THR A 281 0.80 14.67 -19.16
C THR A 281 2.15 14.76 -18.47
N ASP A 282 3.24 14.71 -19.23
CA ASP A 282 4.56 15.00 -18.67
C ASP A 282 4.78 16.50 -18.41
N GLU A 283 5.99 16.84 -17.94
CA GLU A 283 6.44 18.22 -17.66
C GLU A 283 6.40 19.16 -18.89
N ASN A 284 6.46 18.62 -20.10
CA ASN A 284 6.38 19.37 -21.35
C ASN A 284 4.94 19.49 -21.87
N GLY A 285 3.97 18.86 -21.19
CA GLY A 285 2.58 18.80 -21.60
C GLY A 285 2.28 17.69 -22.62
N GLU A 286 3.24 16.82 -22.93
CA GLU A 286 3.05 15.71 -23.84
C GLU A 286 2.18 14.61 -23.18
N PRO A 287 1.27 13.98 -23.93
CA PRO A 287 0.34 13.02 -23.35
C PRO A 287 1.02 11.69 -23.02
N PHE A 288 0.77 11.20 -21.81
CA PHE A 288 1.13 9.86 -21.38
C PHE A 288 -0.13 9.13 -20.90
N ALA A 289 -0.59 8.14 -21.65
CA ALA A 289 -1.79 7.39 -21.31
C ALA A 289 -1.56 5.88 -21.41
N TYR A 290 -2.30 5.13 -20.60
CA TYR A 290 -2.23 3.68 -20.59
C TYR A 290 -3.58 3.04 -20.28
N ARG A 291 -3.79 1.83 -20.80
CA ARG A 291 -4.91 0.95 -20.47
C ARG A 291 -4.48 -0.07 -19.43
N ILE A 292 -5.39 -0.40 -18.51
CA ILE A 292 -5.21 -1.45 -17.49
C ILE A 292 -6.18 -2.61 -17.72
N GLU A 293 -5.69 -3.83 -17.50
CA GLU A 293 -6.43 -5.08 -17.59
C GLU A 293 -6.09 -5.96 -16.38
N PRO A 294 -7.02 -6.19 -15.44
CA PRO A 294 -6.80 -7.14 -14.34
C PRO A 294 -6.49 -8.55 -14.86
N ILE A 295 -5.44 -9.19 -14.33
CA ILE A 295 -4.95 -10.49 -14.80
C ILE A 295 -5.14 -11.65 -13.81
N GLY A 296 -6.06 -11.51 -12.86
CA GLY A 296 -6.54 -12.61 -12.01
C GLY A 296 -6.23 -12.43 -10.53
N ALA A 297 -4.94 -12.32 -10.16
CA ALA A 297 -4.55 -12.12 -8.77
C ALA A 297 -5.09 -10.79 -8.20
N ARG A 298 -5.70 -10.88 -7.01
CA ARG A 298 -6.24 -9.74 -6.26
C ARG A 298 -6.13 -9.97 -4.75
N GLY A 299 -6.15 -8.88 -4.00
CA GLY A 299 -6.14 -8.90 -2.54
C GLY A 299 -7.13 -7.90 -1.95
N LEU A 300 -7.83 -8.32 -0.90
CA LEU A 300 -8.68 -7.47 -0.07
C LEU A 300 -7.82 -6.90 1.07
N LEU A 301 -7.69 -5.58 1.15
CA LEU A 301 -6.75 -4.95 2.10
C LEU A 301 -7.23 -5.02 3.55
N ALA A 302 -8.44 -5.50 3.82
CA ALA A 302 -8.84 -5.88 5.18
C ALA A 302 -7.95 -6.99 5.77
N GLY A 303 -7.35 -7.86 4.93
CA GLY A 303 -6.32 -8.81 5.38
C GLY A 303 -5.04 -8.14 5.88
N LEU A 304 -4.90 -6.83 5.65
CA LEU A 304 -3.84 -5.97 6.19
C LEU A 304 -4.35 -5.02 7.28
N GLY A 305 -5.58 -5.21 7.77
CA GLY A 305 -6.19 -4.38 8.81
C GLY A 305 -6.94 -3.14 8.31
N TYR A 306 -6.97 -2.87 7.01
CA TYR A 306 -7.75 -1.73 6.49
C TYR A 306 -9.25 -1.99 6.66
N LEU A 307 -9.91 -1.13 7.45
CA LEU A 307 -11.34 -1.20 7.74
C LEU A 307 -11.78 -2.49 8.45
N HIS A 308 -10.82 -3.34 8.88
CA HIS A 308 -11.14 -4.60 9.52
C HIS A 308 -11.81 -4.32 10.87
N PRO A 309 -12.96 -4.96 11.19
CA PRO A 309 -13.71 -4.68 12.43
C PRO A 309 -13.02 -5.13 13.73
N GLU A 310 -11.87 -5.76 13.65
CA GLU A 310 -11.16 -6.37 14.79
C GLU A 310 -9.67 -6.08 14.68
N TRP A 311 -9.05 -6.47 13.57
CA TRP A 311 -7.64 -6.23 13.25
C TRP A 311 -7.37 -4.86 12.63
N GLY A 312 -8.16 -3.85 12.99
CA GLY A 312 -7.97 -2.49 12.53
C GLY A 312 -6.61 -1.92 12.95
N HIS A 313 -6.05 -1.05 12.11
CA HIS A 313 -4.78 -0.40 12.41
C HIS A 313 -4.78 0.35 13.75
N GLY A 314 -3.74 0.16 14.57
CA GLY A 314 -3.55 0.86 15.83
C GLY A 314 -4.59 0.56 16.91
N VAL A 315 -5.33 -0.55 16.77
CA VAL A 315 -6.30 -1.03 17.76
C VAL A 315 -5.58 -1.88 18.82
N TRP A 316 -5.84 -1.58 20.09
CA TRP A 316 -5.25 -2.33 21.21
C TRP A 316 -5.88 -3.71 21.35
N GLN A 317 -5.04 -4.76 21.42
CA GLN A 317 -5.46 -6.16 21.48
C GLN A 317 -4.87 -6.92 22.69
N GLY A 318 -4.17 -6.22 23.60
CA GLY A 318 -3.40 -6.82 24.68
C GLY A 318 -1.89 -6.79 24.42
N GLU A 319 -1.10 -7.32 25.37
CA GLU A 319 0.37 -7.24 25.31
C GLU A 319 0.95 -7.89 24.04
N LEU A 320 0.38 -9.01 23.61
CA LEU A 320 0.60 -9.64 22.32
C LEU A 320 -0.63 -10.48 21.97
N LYS A 321 -1.19 -10.27 20.78
CA LYS A 321 -2.23 -11.11 20.20
C LYS A 321 -1.87 -11.44 18.76
N ILE A 322 -2.06 -12.69 18.37
CA ILE A 322 -1.88 -13.19 17.00
C ILE A 322 -3.23 -13.75 16.55
N GLY A 323 -3.56 -13.60 15.27
CA GLY A 323 -4.77 -14.20 14.72
C GLY A 323 -4.63 -14.48 13.23
N TYR A 324 -5.51 -15.34 12.75
CA TYR A 324 -5.52 -15.81 11.39
C TYR A 324 -6.95 -15.84 10.85
N GLU A 325 -7.10 -15.51 9.58
CA GLU A 325 -8.32 -15.71 8.83
C GLU A 325 -8.05 -16.13 7.39
N SER A 326 -9.09 -16.66 6.75
CA SER A 326 -9.04 -16.95 5.31
C SER A 326 -10.38 -16.68 4.65
N TRP A 327 -10.33 -16.21 3.40
CA TRP A 327 -11.50 -15.89 2.61
C TRP A 327 -11.39 -16.50 1.21
N GLU A 328 -12.43 -17.21 0.80
CA GLU A 328 -12.63 -17.55 -0.61
C GLU A 328 -13.07 -16.29 -1.35
N LEU A 329 -12.19 -15.71 -2.17
CA LEU A 329 -12.34 -14.35 -2.73
C LEU A 329 -13.61 -14.16 -3.55
N ASP A 330 -14.11 -15.22 -4.19
CA ASP A 330 -15.32 -15.18 -5.02
C ASP A 330 -16.62 -15.40 -4.23
N LYS A 331 -16.52 -15.80 -2.95
CA LYS A 331 -17.66 -15.93 -2.04
C LYS A 331 -17.84 -14.73 -1.12
N VAL A 332 -16.89 -13.80 -1.11
CA VAL A 332 -16.99 -12.57 -0.31
C VAL A 332 -18.02 -11.63 -0.95
N ASP A 333 -18.93 -11.09 -0.13
CA ASP A 333 -19.83 -10.02 -0.54
C ASP A 333 -19.02 -8.78 -0.99
N PRO A 334 -19.07 -8.42 -2.29
CA PRO A 334 -18.26 -7.34 -2.84
C PRO A 334 -18.73 -5.94 -2.39
N LEU A 335 -19.90 -5.82 -1.77
CA LEU A 335 -20.44 -4.54 -1.29
C LEU A 335 -20.27 -4.35 0.22
N ARG A 336 -19.70 -5.35 0.92
CA ARG A 336 -19.43 -5.23 2.35
C ARG A 336 -18.42 -4.11 2.62
N PHE A 337 -18.65 -3.33 3.67
CA PHE A 337 -17.91 -2.09 3.95
C PHE A 337 -16.38 -2.29 4.03
N ASP A 338 -15.93 -3.33 4.74
CA ASP A 338 -14.53 -3.70 4.89
C ASP A 338 -13.94 -4.42 3.65
N ARG A 339 -14.65 -4.40 2.51
CA ARG A 339 -14.20 -4.98 1.22
C ARG A 339 -14.04 -3.95 0.12
N GLN A 340 -14.28 -2.67 0.44
CA GLN A 340 -14.18 -1.58 -0.52
C GLN A 340 -12.74 -1.11 -0.77
N HIS A 341 -11.77 -1.64 0.00
CA HIS A 341 -10.33 -1.44 -0.21
C HIS A 341 -9.68 -2.70 -0.76
N GLN A 342 -9.24 -2.67 -2.01
CA GLN A 342 -8.69 -3.83 -2.70
C GLN A 342 -7.61 -3.45 -3.70
N GLN A 343 -6.74 -4.41 -4.00
CA GLN A 343 -5.76 -4.33 -5.08
C GLN A 343 -5.98 -5.45 -6.10
N GLN A 344 -5.78 -5.15 -7.38
CA GLN A 344 -5.75 -6.13 -8.46
C GLN A 344 -4.42 -6.03 -9.19
N VAL A 345 -3.81 -7.16 -9.51
CA VAL A 345 -2.66 -7.21 -10.42
C VAL A 345 -3.17 -6.93 -11.83
N ILE A 346 -2.50 -6.01 -12.53
CA ILE A 346 -2.90 -5.53 -13.84
C ILE A 346 -1.77 -5.71 -14.86
N ARG A 347 -2.15 -6.11 -16.06
CA ARG A 347 -1.36 -5.84 -17.27
C ARG A 347 -1.68 -4.43 -17.73
N VAL A 348 -0.66 -3.72 -18.20
CA VAL A 348 -0.76 -2.34 -18.64
C VAL A 348 -0.29 -2.25 -20.09
N THR A 349 -0.97 -1.47 -20.92
CA THR A 349 -0.55 -1.15 -22.30
C THR A 349 -0.54 0.35 -22.51
N GLU A 350 0.61 0.91 -22.88
CA GLU A 350 0.76 2.32 -23.22
C GLU A 350 -0.03 2.67 -24.50
N LEU A 351 -0.71 3.82 -24.49
CA LEU A 351 -1.60 4.27 -25.57
C LEU A 351 -1.02 5.41 -26.41
N THR A 352 -0.09 6.19 -25.87
CA THR A 352 0.46 7.40 -26.52
C THR A 352 1.81 7.17 -27.20
N GLY A 353 2.38 5.96 -27.07
CA GLY A 353 3.70 5.59 -27.58
C GLY A 353 3.70 4.31 -28.42
N ALA A 354 4.77 3.52 -28.26
CA ALA A 354 5.00 2.31 -29.06
C ALA A 354 4.17 1.08 -28.59
N GLY A 355 3.17 1.28 -27.74
CA GLY A 355 2.40 0.17 -27.17
C GLY A 355 3.19 -0.66 -26.16
N ARG A 356 4.06 -0.02 -25.36
CA ARG A 356 4.83 -0.71 -24.32
C ARG A 356 3.90 -1.44 -23.36
N VAL A 357 4.32 -2.62 -22.92
CA VAL A 357 3.57 -3.44 -21.96
C VAL A 357 4.24 -3.34 -20.60
N GLY A 358 3.44 -3.09 -19.57
CA GLY A 358 3.84 -3.07 -18.18
C GLY A 358 3.02 -4.03 -17.33
N VAL A 359 3.44 -4.20 -16.08
CA VAL A 359 2.71 -4.94 -15.05
C VAL A 359 2.73 -4.12 -13.78
N GLY A 360 1.59 -4.05 -13.08
CA GLY A 360 1.48 -3.27 -11.85
C GLY A 360 0.32 -3.74 -11.01
N VAL A 361 -0.14 -2.86 -10.12
CA VAL A 361 -1.42 -3.02 -9.44
C VAL A 361 -2.33 -1.83 -9.70
N VAL A 362 -3.63 -2.07 -9.58
CA VAL A 362 -4.60 -1.00 -9.30
C VAL A 362 -5.17 -1.21 -7.91
N GLU A 363 -4.83 -0.30 -7.01
CA GLU A 363 -5.50 -0.16 -5.73
C GLU A 363 -6.70 0.76 -5.86
N GLN A 364 -7.79 0.35 -5.23
CA GLN A 364 -8.95 1.21 -5.03
C GLN A 364 -9.43 1.17 -3.58
N LEU A 365 -9.77 2.33 -3.04
CA LEU A 365 -10.66 2.47 -1.88
C LEU A 365 -11.84 3.34 -2.30
N PHE A 366 -13.05 2.78 -2.30
CA PHE A 366 -14.21 3.46 -2.90
C PHE A 366 -15.46 3.44 -2.03
N PHE A 367 -15.84 4.62 -1.49
CA PHE A 367 -17.08 4.83 -0.75
C PHE A 367 -17.87 6.03 -1.24
N GLY A 368 -19.19 5.92 -1.20
CA GLY A 368 -20.08 7.03 -1.54
C GLY A 368 -20.43 7.14 -3.03
N PRO A 369 -21.25 8.14 -3.38
CA PRO A 369 -21.58 8.47 -4.75
C PRO A 369 -20.34 8.89 -5.55
N HIS A 370 -20.40 8.65 -6.87
CA HIS A 370 -19.44 9.14 -7.86
C HIS A 370 -20.19 9.40 -9.16
N VAL A 371 -20.50 10.67 -9.42
CA VAL A 371 -21.36 11.14 -10.50
C VAL A 371 -20.85 10.69 -11.88
N PRO A 372 -19.55 10.82 -12.22
CA PRO A 372 -19.04 10.35 -13.52
C PRO A 372 -19.33 8.88 -13.83
N TYR A 373 -19.35 8.01 -12.81
CA TYR A 373 -19.62 6.57 -12.96
C TYR A 373 -21.02 6.15 -12.52
N GLY A 374 -21.87 7.09 -12.13
CA GLY A 374 -23.27 6.82 -11.80
C GLY A 374 -23.52 6.12 -10.45
N PHE A 375 -22.52 6.00 -9.57
CA PHE A 375 -22.73 5.52 -8.19
C PHE A 375 -23.46 6.58 -7.36
N LYS A 376 -24.47 6.16 -6.58
CA LYS A 376 -25.41 7.05 -5.90
C LYS A 376 -25.36 6.93 -4.38
N GLU A 377 -25.07 5.74 -3.86
CA GLU A 377 -25.15 5.45 -2.43
C GLU A 377 -23.76 5.22 -1.83
N ILE A 378 -23.71 4.91 -0.54
CA ILE A 378 -22.44 4.59 0.12
C ILE A 378 -21.82 3.27 -0.39
N LEU A 379 -22.65 2.29 -0.76
CA LEU A 379 -22.26 0.91 -1.09
C LEU A 379 -23.13 0.29 -2.21
N ASP A 380 -23.76 1.10 -3.07
CA ASP A 380 -24.41 0.55 -4.26
C ASP A 380 -23.40 -0.06 -5.24
N GLY A 381 -23.81 -1.11 -5.94
CA GLY A 381 -23.05 -1.73 -7.02
C GLY A 381 -23.29 -1.05 -8.37
N TYR A 382 -22.33 -1.16 -9.27
CA TYR A 382 -22.39 -0.59 -10.61
C TYR A 382 -23.58 -1.13 -11.41
N ALA A 383 -24.40 -0.25 -11.96
CA ALA A 383 -25.67 -0.60 -12.60
C ALA A 383 -25.58 -0.86 -14.12
N GLY A 384 -24.46 -0.50 -14.77
CA GLY A 384 -24.31 -0.59 -16.23
C GLY A 384 -24.20 0.77 -16.88
#